data_AF-A0A924JF10-F1
#
_entry.id   AF-A0A924JF10-F1
#
_cell.length_a   1.000
_cell.length_b   1.000
_cell.length_c   1.000
_cell.angle_alpha   90.00
_cell.angle_beta   90.00
_cell.angle_gamma   90.00
#
_symmetry.space_group_name_H-M   'P 1'
#
loop_
_entity.id
_entity.type
_entity.pdbx_description
1 polymer ?
#
loop_
_entity_poly.entity_id
_entity_poly.type
_entity_poly.pdbx_seq_one_letter_code
_entity_poly.pdbx_strand_id
1 'polypeptide(L)'
;MPSAAQLTVTIRNVGGYVTPVEVIVTFADGTQETMHQTPAIWQVNQQLATVKISTKKKVQSVRLDGGIFVDSDKNNNGWVAK
;
A
#
# COMPACT_ATOMS: atom_id res chain seq x y z
N MET A 1 -1.22 25.62 11.01
CA MET A 1 -2.04 24.52 10.43
C MET A 1 -1.07 23.39 10.08
N PRO A 2 -1.18 22.17 10.62
CA PRO A 2 -0.32 21.08 10.17
C PRO A 2 -0.62 20.78 8.69
N SER A 3 0.43 20.86 7.86
CA SER A 3 0.38 20.52 6.43
C SER A 3 0.05 19.03 6.27
N ALA A 4 -0.72 18.68 5.23
CA ALA A 4 -0.93 17.28 4.89
C ALA A 4 0.40 16.65 4.46
N ALA A 5 0.74 15.51 5.07
CA ALA A 5 1.84 14.68 4.62
C ALA A 5 1.36 13.82 3.43
N GLN A 6 2.19 13.73 2.39
CA GLN A 6 1.95 12.83 1.27
C GLN A 6 2.82 11.60 1.43
N LEU A 7 2.19 10.45 1.67
CA LEU A 7 2.84 9.16 1.64
C LEU A 7 2.77 8.60 0.21
N THR A 8 3.91 8.19 -0.33
CA THR A 8 3.96 7.48 -1.61
C THR A 8 4.30 6.03 -1.33
N VAL A 9 3.39 5.12 -1.66
CA VAL A 9 3.58 3.68 -1.56
C VAL A 9 3.88 3.13 -2.94
N THR A 10 5.04 2.49 -3.08
CA THR A 10 5.44 1.83 -4.32
C THR A 10 5.27 0.33 -4.15
N ILE A 11 4.54 -0.30 -5.08
CA ILE A 11 4.20 -1.71 -5.01
C ILE A 11 4.85 -2.40 -6.20
N ARG A 12 5.63 -3.45 -5.94
CA ARG A 12 6.25 -4.28 -6.98
C ARG A 12 5.42 -5.54 -7.18
N ASN A 13 4.96 -5.77 -8.41
CA ASN A 13 4.31 -7.03 -8.78
C ASN A 13 5.36 -8.07 -9.17
N VAL A 14 5.83 -8.85 -8.19
CA VAL A 14 6.84 -9.90 -8.42
C VAL A 14 6.24 -11.12 -9.14
N GLY A 15 4.97 -11.43 -8.87
CA GLY A 15 4.29 -12.60 -9.42
C GLY A 15 3.80 -12.44 -10.87
N GLY A 16 3.79 -11.23 -11.40
CA GLY A 16 3.43 -10.94 -12.80
C GLY A 16 1.92 -10.99 -13.09
N TYR A 17 1.07 -11.18 -12.08
CA TYR A 17 -0.39 -11.17 -12.23
C TYR A 17 -0.96 -9.88 -11.65
N VAL A 18 -1.76 -9.14 -12.43
CA VAL A 18 -2.33 -7.86 -12.00
C VAL A 18 -3.62 -8.10 -11.22
N THR A 19 -3.59 -7.82 -9.91
CA THR A 19 -4.72 -8.05 -9.01
C THR A 19 -5.11 -6.79 -8.27
N PRO A 20 -6.36 -6.70 -7.79
CA PRO A 20 -6.72 -5.76 -6.74
C PRO A 20 -5.87 -6.01 -5.49
N VAL A 21 -5.52 -4.93 -4.78
CA VAL A 21 -4.77 -5.00 -3.52
C VAL A 21 -5.34 -4.02 -2.51
N GLU A 22 -5.31 -4.39 -1.24
CA GLU A 22 -5.58 -3.47 -0.13
C GLU A 22 -4.26 -2.90 0.36
N VAL A 23 -4.19 -1.57 0.47
CA VAL A 23 -3.09 -0.89 1.17
C VAL A 23 -3.59 -0.49 2.55
N ILE A 24 -3.07 -1.15 3.58
CA ILE A 24 -3.45 -0.94 4.97
C ILE A 24 -2.37 -0.09 5.64
N VAL A 25 -2.73 1.12 6.06
CA VAL A 25 -1.85 2.06 6.75
C VAL A 25 -2.20 2.06 8.22
N THR A 26 -1.22 1.77 9.08
CA THR A 26 -1.34 1.92 10.54
C THR A 26 -0.66 3.22 10.94
N PHE A 27 -1.36 4.03 11.73
CA PHE A 27 -0.85 5.31 12.22
C PHE A 27 -0.32 5.19 13.66
N ALA A 28 0.51 6.14 14.05
CA ALA A 28 1.10 6.20 15.39
C ALA A 28 0.08 6.39 16.52
N ASP A 29 -1.16 6.82 16.20
CA ASP A 29 -2.27 6.90 17.16
C ASP A 29 -3.03 5.58 17.33
N GLY A 30 -2.59 4.51 16.66
CA GLY A 30 -3.21 3.18 16.68
C GLY A 30 -4.37 3.01 15.71
N THR A 31 -4.80 4.07 15.01
CA THR A 31 -5.84 3.96 13.98
C THR A 31 -5.29 3.36 12.69
N GLN A 32 -6.19 2.82 11.87
CA GLN A 32 -5.85 2.24 10.57
C GLN A 32 -6.74 2.83 9.47
N GLU A 33 -6.16 3.02 8.30
CA GLU A 33 -6.87 3.33 7.06
C GLU A 33 -6.59 2.21 6.05
N THR A 34 -7.63 1.75 5.37
CA THR A 34 -7.53 0.71 4.33
C THR A 34 -7.96 1.30 3.00
N MET A 35 -7.15 1.08 1.97
CA MET A 35 -7.32 1.70 0.68
C MET A 35 -7.36 0.63 -0.39
N HIS A 36 -8.58 0.34 -0.87
CA HIS A 36 -8.80 -0.59 -1.95
C HIS A 36 -8.26 -0.04 -3.26
N GLN A 37 -7.32 -0.77 -3.86
CA GLN A 37 -6.82 -0.48 -5.18
C GLN A 37 -7.34 -1.52 -6.16
N THR A 38 -7.95 -1.04 -7.24
CA THR A 38 -8.35 -1.90 -8.35
C THR A 38 -7.13 -2.22 -9.23
N PRO A 39 -7.22 -3.20 -10.15
CA PRO A 39 -6.14 -3.51 -11.08
C PRO A 39 -5.69 -2.33 -11.97
N ALA A 40 -6.46 -1.23 -12.01
CA ALA A 40 -6.11 -0.03 -12.76
C ALA A 40 -4.76 0.59 -12.34
N ILE A 41 -4.30 0.37 -11.10
CA ILE A 41 -2.99 0.89 -10.64
C ILE A 41 -1.81 0.33 -11.44
N TRP A 42 -2.00 -0.80 -12.13
CA TRP A 42 -1.00 -1.50 -12.93
C TRP A 42 -1.02 -1.09 -14.41
N GLN A 43 -1.97 -0.25 -14.83
CA GLN A 43 -2.23 0.03 -16.24
C GLN A 43 -1.03 0.64 -16.97
N VAL A 44 -0.32 1.57 -16.31
CA VAL A 44 0.86 2.24 -16.88
C VAL A 44 2.09 1.35 -16.81
N ASN A 45 2.21 0.55 -15.74
CA ASN A 45 3.32 -0.37 -15.54
C ASN A 45 2.87 -1.57 -14.71
N GLN A 46 2.83 -2.74 -15.34
CA GLN A 46 2.33 -3.97 -14.71
C GLN A 46 3.26 -4.53 -13.63
N GLN A 47 4.53 -4.11 -13.61
CA GLN A 47 5.53 -4.54 -12.63
C GLN A 47 5.65 -3.58 -11.44
N LEU A 48 5.21 -2.33 -11.59
CA LEU A 48 5.40 -1.28 -10.60
C LEU A 48 4.22 -0.32 -10.54
N ALA A 49 3.46 -0.37 -9.45
CA ALA A 49 2.40 0.59 -9.16
C ALA A 49 2.86 1.63 -8.13
N THR A 50 2.29 2.83 -8.20
CA THR A 50 2.51 3.89 -7.22
C THR A 50 1.16 4.39 -6.72
N VAL A 51 0.95 4.30 -5.40
CA VAL A 51 -0.25 4.75 -4.70
C VAL A 51 0.11 5.96 -3.85
N LYS A 52 -0.57 7.08 -4.06
CA LYS A 52 -0.37 8.31 -3.29
C LYS A 52 -1.46 8.44 -2.25
N ILE A 53 -1.06 8.59 -0.99
CA ILE A 53 -1.93 8.63 0.18
C ILE A 53 -1.76 9.99 0.84
N SER A 54 -2.82 10.78 0.85
CA SER A 54 -2.85 12.07 1.56
C SER A 54 -3.29 11.83 2.98
N THR A 55 -2.40 12.05 3.95
CA THR A 55 -2.72 11.89 5.37
C THR A 55 -2.15 13.02 6.20
N LYS A 56 -2.83 13.37 7.29
CA LYS A 56 -2.31 14.33 8.29
C LYS A 56 -1.71 13.60 9.50
N LYS A 57 -1.88 12.27 9.55
CA LYS A 57 -1.44 11.43 10.67
C LYS A 57 -0.03 10.92 10.44
N LYS A 58 0.72 10.77 11.52
CA LYS A 58 2.04 10.13 11.46
C LYS A 58 1.86 8.64 11.17
N VAL A 59 2.43 8.17 10.07
CA VAL A 59 2.38 6.77 9.66
C VAL A 59 3.36 5.95 10.50
N GLN A 60 2.93 4.78 10.97
CA GLN A 60 3.74 3.81 11.70
C GLN A 60 4.15 2.64 10.80
N SER A 61 3.21 2.07 10.05
CA SER A 61 3.49 0.98 9.12
C SER A 61 2.52 0.96 7.96
N VAL A 62 2.92 0.30 6.88
CA VAL A 62 2.10 0.01 5.71
C VAL A 62 2.16 -1.48 5.47
N ARG A 63 1.01 -2.10 5.19
CA ARG A 63 0.89 -3.49 4.81
C ARG A 63 0.09 -3.63 3.53
N LEU A 64 0.53 -4.51 2.65
CA LEU A 64 -0.23 -4.99 1.50
C LEU A 64 -1.00 -6.25 1.85
N ASP A 65 -2.26 -6.31 1.41
CA ASP A 65 -3.07 -7.51 1.46
C ASP A 65 -3.67 -7.80 0.08
N GLY A 66 -3.40 -9.00 -0.44
CA GLY A 66 -3.94 -9.48 -1.71
C GLY A 66 -5.33 -10.12 -1.58
N GLY A 67 -5.89 -10.22 -0.38
CA GLY A 67 -7.18 -10.86 -0.13
C GLY A 67 -7.19 -12.34 -0.56
N ILE A 68 -8.03 -12.66 -1.54
CA ILE A 68 -8.16 -14.03 -2.09
C ILE A 68 -7.04 -14.38 -3.08
N PHE A 69 -6.26 -13.40 -3.54
CA PHE A 69 -5.17 -13.64 -4.48
C PHE A 69 -3.97 -14.18 -3.72
N VAL A 70 -3.53 -15.37 -4.11
CA VAL A 70 -2.43 -16.07 -3.45
C VAL A 70 -1.13 -15.32 -3.68
N ASP A 71 -0.62 -14.74 -2.60
CA ASP A 71 0.76 -14.29 -2.52
C ASP A 71 1.59 -15.33 -1.76
N SER A 72 2.54 -15.93 -2.49
CA SER A 72 3.41 -16.98 -1.97
C SER A 72 4.52 -16.44 -1.07
N ASP A 73 4.85 -15.15 -1.14
CA ASP A 73 5.88 -14.52 -0.31
C ASP A 73 5.35 -13.26 0.39
N LYS A 74 4.73 -13.47 1.56
CA LYS A 74 4.18 -12.38 2.39
C LYS A 74 5.24 -11.60 3.17
N ASN A 75 6.50 -12.03 3.17
CA ASN A 75 7.54 -11.42 4.00
C ASN A 75 7.88 -9.99 3.53
N ASN A 76 7.57 -9.68 2.27
CA ASN A 76 7.84 -8.38 1.65
C ASN A 76 6.60 -7.45 1.60
N ASN A 77 5.47 -7.87 2.18
CA ASN A 77 4.23 -7.08 2.17
C ASN A 77 4.18 -5.98 3.24
N GLY A 78 5.21 -5.86 4.08
CA GLY A 78 5.23 -4.92 5.18
C GLY A 78 6.34 -3.88 5.03
N TRP A 79 6.00 -2.63 5.36
CA TRP A 79 6.95 -1.55 5.59
C TRP A 79 6.69 -0.91 6.96
N VAL A 80 7.74 -0.57 7.70
CA VAL A 80 7.66 0.09 9.00
C VAL A 80 8.47 1.38 8.95
N ALA A 81 7.89 2.46 9.47
CA ALA A 81 8.59 3.74 9.59
C ALA A 81 9.77 3.61 10.56
N LYS A 82 10.93 4.17 10.19
CA LYS A 82 12.11 4.25 11.05
C LYS A 82 11.96 5.33 12.12
#